data_AF-A0A3D5ADN0-F1
#
_entry.id   AF-A0A3D5ADN0-F1
#
_cell.length_a   1.000
_cell.length_b   1.000
_cell.length_c   1.000
_cell.angle_alpha   90.00
_cell.angle_beta   90.00
_cell.angle_gamma   90.00
#
_symmetry.space_group_name_H-M   'P 1'
#
loop_
_entity.id
_entity.type
_entity.pdbx_description
1 polymer ?
#
loop_
_entity_poly.entity_id
_entity_poly.type
_entity_poly.pdbx_seq_one_letter_code
_entity_poly.pdbx_strand_id
1 'polypeptide(L)'
;DLLLMNFFSTDIQKLEDDYLESEEWEKIEDETIDRGTELLNIFLYLRECKDDEIEPDLDDYLKEFLLVDEDEFQDEHEIYEDIIANQILVESTYAEIAKTAKTINPSSEVYELFYAVLSFFSEINPKDAQFQEYEAQSENKAFDATLYQIITQFYKG
;
A
#
# COMPACT_ATOMS: atom_id res chain seq x y z
N ASP A 1 3.71 -8.57 10.60
CA ASP A 1 2.30 -8.99 10.60
C ASP A 1 2.21 -10.48 10.19
N LEU A 2 1.36 -11.27 10.88
CA LEU A 2 1.18 -12.71 10.62
C LEU A 2 0.40 -12.95 9.33
N LEU A 3 -0.55 -12.07 9.00
CA LEU A 3 -1.32 -12.11 7.76
C LEU A 3 -0.37 -11.87 6.57
N LEU A 4 0.44 -10.81 6.65
CA LEU A 4 1.51 -10.55 5.68
C LEU A 4 2.52 -11.72 5.55
N MET A 5 2.91 -12.35 6.67
CA MET A 5 3.82 -13.50 6.62
C MET A 5 3.16 -14.74 6.00
N ASN A 6 1.88 -14.98 6.27
CA ASN A 6 1.11 -16.06 5.65
C ASN A 6 0.99 -15.83 4.15
N PHE A 7 0.63 -14.61 3.73
CA PHE A 7 0.61 -14.18 2.33
C PHE A 7 1.93 -14.46 1.60
N PHE A 8 3.08 -14.16 2.22
CA PHE A 8 4.38 -14.47 1.62
C PHE A 8 4.79 -15.96 1.69
N SER A 9 4.24 -16.73 2.64
CA SER A 9 4.62 -18.14 2.87
C SER A 9 3.81 -19.13 2.04
N THR A 10 2.56 -18.80 1.73
CA THR A 10 1.77 -19.47 0.71
C THR A 10 2.40 -19.09 -0.62
N ASP A 11 2.90 -20.06 -1.40
CA ASP A 11 3.57 -19.83 -2.69
C ASP A 11 2.86 -18.68 -3.42
N ILE A 12 3.54 -17.55 -3.63
CA ILE A 12 3.00 -16.36 -4.34
C ILE A 12 2.41 -16.75 -5.72
N GLN A 13 2.82 -17.90 -6.26
CA GLN A 13 2.34 -18.51 -7.50
C GLN A 13 1.04 -19.34 -7.36
N LYS A 14 0.48 -19.53 -6.17
CA LYS A 14 -0.67 -20.39 -5.84
C LYS A 14 -1.80 -19.71 -5.07
N LEU A 15 -1.80 -18.39 -5.00
CA LEU A 15 -3.03 -17.63 -4.79
C LEU A 15 -3.88 -17.86 -6.05
N GLU A 16 -4.49 -19.05 -6.13
CA GLU A 16 -5.71 -19.26 -6.89
C GLU A 16 -6.78 -18.37 -6.24
N ASP A 17 -7.66 -17.76 -7.04
CA ASP A 17 -8.72 -16.86 -6.56
C ASP A 17 -9.45 -17.43 -5.32
N ASP A 18 -9.61 -18.77 -5.27
CA ASP A 18 -10.25 -19.51 -4.19
C ASP A 18 -9.52 -19.48 -2.82
N TYR A 19 -8.23 -19.12 -2.74
CA TYR A 19 -7.50 -19.10 -1.45
C TYR A 19 -7.88 -17.90 -0.58
N LEU A 20 -8.06 -16.72 -1.19
CA LEU A 20 -8.53 -15.53 -0.47
C LEU A 20 -9.99 -15.68 -0.03
N GLU A 21 -10.76 -16.51 -0.73
CA GLU A 21 -12.13 -16.88 -0.35
C GLU A 21 -12.20 -18.07 0.63
N SER A 22 -11.06 -18.59 1.13
CA SER A 22 -11.04 -19.79 1.95
C SER A 22 -11.32 -19.52 3.44
N GLU A 23 -11.94 -20.49 4.13
CA GLU A 23 -12.13 -20.45 5.61
C GLU A 23 -10.80 -20.32 6.37
N GLU A 24 -9.68 -20.75 5.76
CA GLU A 24 -8.35 -20.57 6.34
C GLU A 24 -7.92 -19.10 6.31
N TRP A 25 -8.17 -18.40 5.21
CA TRP A 25 -7.87 -16.98 5.06
C TRP A 25 -8.76 -16.11 5.97
N GLU A 26 -10.07 -16.33 5.95
CA GLU A 26 -11.04 -15.63 6.80
C GLU A 26 -10.64 -15.72 8.28
N LYS A 27 -10.19 -16.90 8.72
CA LYS A 27 -9.72 -17.09 10.10
C LYS A 27 -8.44 -16.31 10.42
N ILE A 28 -7.51 -16.22 9.48
CA ILE A 28 -6.26 -15.46 9.69
C ILE A 28 -6.57 -13.96 9.71
N GLU A 29 -7.46 -13.49 8.84
CA GLU A 29 -7.98 -12.13 8.81
C GLU A 29 -8.66 -11.76 10.15
N ASP A 30 -9.60 -12.56 10.64
CA ASP A 30 -10.22 -12.41 11.96
C ASP A 30 -9.19 -12.34 13.10
N GLU A 31 -8.13 -13.15 13.04
CA GLU A 31 -7.07 -13.17 14.06
C GLU A 31 -6.12 -11.96 13.98
N THR A 32 -6.18 -11.18 12.90
CA THR A 32 -5.25 -10.07 12.60
C THR A 32 -5.91 -8.74 12.27
N ILE A 33 -7.24 -8.67 12.32
CA ILE A 33 -8.06 -7.48 12.00
C ILE A 33 -7.61 -6.20 12.72
N ASP A 34 -7.08 -6.31 13.94
CA ASP A 34 -6.59 -5.17 14.75
C ASP A 34 -5.10 -4.81 14.51
N ARG A 35 -4.42 -5.34 13.47
CA ARG A 35 -2.95 -5.24 13.32
C ARG A 35 -2.44 -4.46 12.12
N GLY A 36 -3.31 -3.75 11.41
CA GLY A 36 -2.97 -2.97 10.22
C GLY A 36 -2.68 -3.88 9.03
N THR A 37 -3.55 -3.86 8.03
CA THR A 37 -3.47 -4.69 6.82
C THR A 37 -3.12 -3.87 5.59
N GLU A 38 -2.77 -2.59 5.75
CA GLU A 38 -2.72 -1.61 4.67
C GLU A 38 -1.59 -1.92 3.67
N LEU A 39 -0.43 -2.38 4.16
CA LEU A 39 0.64 -2.84 3.27
C LEU A 39 0.24 -4.10 2.50
N LEU A 40 -0.54 -4.99 3.11
CA LEU A 40 -1.07 -6.17 2.43
C LEU A 40 -2.08 -5.75 1.36
N ASN A 41 -2.97 -4.80 1.65
CA ASN A 41 -3.93 -4.27 0.67
C ASN A 41 -3.23 -3.71 -0.56
N ILE A 42 -2.10 -3.01 -0.39
CA ILE A 42 -1.25 -2.61 -1.52
C ILE A 42 -0.75 -3.83 -2.30
N PHE A 43 -0.29 -4.90 -1.65
CA PHE A 43 0.20 -6.09 -2.35
C PHE A 43 -0.89 -6.89 -3.06
N LEU A 44 -2.10 -6.97 -2.49
CA LEU A 44 -3.25 -7.58 -3.14
C LEU A 44 -3.62 -6.80 -4.39
N TYR A 45 -3.72 -5.48 -4.30
CA TYR A 45 -3.98 -4.61 -5.45
C TYR A 45 -2.91 -4.75 -6.54
N LEU A 46 -1.62 -4.70 -6.18
CA LEU A 46 -0.53 -4.84 -7.15
C LEU A 46 -0.51 -6.19 -7.85
N ARG A 47 -0.99 -7.24 -7.17
CA ARG A 47 -1.16 -8.56 -7.75
C ARG A 47 -2.30 -8.56 -8.76
N GLU A 48 -3.46 -8.03 -8.40
CA GLU A 48 -4.60 -7.89 -9.29
C GLU A 48 -4.23 -7.11 -10.56
N CYS A 49 -3.52 -5.98 -10.41
CA CYS A 49 -3.00 -5.24 -11.57
C CYS A 49 -2.12 -6.10 -12.49
N LYS A 50 -1.32 -6.99 -11.91
CA LYS A 50 -0.42 -7.87 -12.68
C LYS A 50 -1.18 -8.97 -13.40
N ASP A 51 -2.17 -9.57 -12.73
CA ASP A 51 -3.00 -10.62 -13.29
C ASP A 51 -3.88 -10.06 -14.45
N ASP A 52 -4.32 -8.81 -14.33
CA ASP A 52 -5.10 -8.09 -15.34
C ASP A 52 -4.25 -7.34 -16.40
N GLU A 53 -2.92 -7.39 -16.28
CA GLU A 53 -1.97 -6.69 -17.16
C GLU A 53 -2.19 -5.16 -17.25
N ILE A 54 -2.57 -4.52 -16.13
CA ILE A 54 -2.78 -3.07 -16.01
C ILE A 54 -1.69 -2.39 -15.17
N GLU A 55 -1.50 -1.08 -15.37
CA GLU A 55 -0.60 -0.28 -14.54
C GLU A 55 -1.35 0.16 -13.26
N PRO A 56 -0.70 0.06 -12.07
CA PRO A 56 -1.29 0.55 -10.82
C PRO A 56 -1.59 2.04 -10.86
N ASP A 57 -2.76 2.43 -10.36
CA ASP A 57 -3.20 3.82 -10.25
C ASP A 57 -3.82 4.07 -8.86
N LEU A 58 -3.58 5.26 -8.30
CA LEU A 58 -4.08 5.57 -6.95
C LEU A 58 -5.60 5.73 -6.92
N ASP A 59 -6.20 6.28 -7.98
CA ASP A 59 -7.65 6.49 -8.04
C ASP A 59 -8.37 5.14 -8.10
N ASP A 60 -7.84 4.22 -8.90
CA ASP A 60 -8.29 2.83 -9.03
C ASP A 60 -8.11 2.05 -7.71
N TYR A 61 -6.92 2.12 -7.10
CA TYR A 61 -6.66 1.52 -5.77
C TYR A 61 -7.66 1.98 -4.71
N LEU A 62 -7.97 3.28 -4.67
CA LEU A 62 -8.90 3.81 -3.67
C LEU A 62 -10.35 3.46 -4.01
N LYS A 63 -10.80 3.67 -5.25
CA LYS A 63 -12.23 3.61 -5.58
C LYS A 63 -12.72 2.23 -6.00
N GLU A 64 -11.91 1.54 -6.78
CA GLU A 64 -12.31 0.27 -7.41
C GLU A 64 -11.77 -0.94 -6.64
N PHE A 65 -10.74 -0.77 -5.81
CA PHE A 65 -10.21 -1.84 -4.95
C PHE A 65 -10.64 -1.71 -3.48
N LEU A 66 -10.45 -0.53 -2.85
CA LEU A 66 -10.75 -0.36 -1.42
C LEU A 66 -12.20 0.06 -1.11
N LEU A 67 -12.82 0.91 -1.93
CA LEU A 67 -14.08 1.60 -1.60
C LEU A 67 -15.25 1.18 -2.50
N VAL A 68 -15.32 -0.10 -2.87
CA VAL A 68 -16.21 -0.63 -3.92
C VAL A 68 -17.71 -0.51 -3.58
N ASP A 69 -18.09 -0.63 -2.30
CA ASP A 69 -19.48 -0.47 -1.84
C ASP A 69 -19.58 0.42 -0.57
N GLU A 70 -20.12 1.64 -0.72
CA GLU A 70 -20.17 2.68 0.34
C GLU A 70 -20.86 2.26 1.65
N ASP A 71 -21.71 1.24 1.63
CA ASP A 71 -22.47 0.77 2.80
C ASP A 71 -21.70 -0.29 3.63
N GLU A 72 -20.68 -0.95 3.08
CA GLU A 72 -19.93 -2.04 3.74
C GLU A 72 -18.51 -1.62 4.19
N PHE A 73 -17.96 -0.52 3.64
CA PHE A 73 -16.53 -0.17 3.80
C PHE A 73 -16.28 1.23 4.43
N GLN A 74 -17.05 1.59 5.47
CA GLN A 74 -16.84 2.85 6.19
C GLN A 74 -15.51 2.90 6.94
N ASP A 75 -15.02 1.76 7.39
CA ASP A 75 -13.79 1.64 8.15
C ASP A 75 -12.57 1.90 7.24
N GLU A 76 -12.60 1.41 5.99
CA GLU A 76 -11.59 1.67 4.96
C GLU A 76 -11.53 3.15 4.62
N HIS A 77 -12.70 3.80 4.48
CA HIS A 77 -12.71 5.24 4.26
C HIS A 77 -12.05 6.01 5.43
N GLU A 78 -12.24 5.58 6.68
CA GLU A 78 -11.58 6.18 7.84
C GLU A 78 -10.06 5.90 7.85
N ILE A 79 -9.65 4.64 7.62
CA ILE A 79 -8.25 4.20 7.58
C ILE A 79 -7.46 5.00 6.53
N TYR A 80 -8.03 5.16 5.33
CA TYR A 80 -7.35 5.79 4.19
C TYR A 80 -7.67 7.29 4.02
N GLU A 81 -8.38 7.93 4.97
CA GLU A 81 -8.79 9.34 4.87
C GLU A 81 -7.60 10.25 4.53
N ASP A 82 -6.46 10.05 5.18
CA ASP A 82 -5.25 10.83 4.96
C ASP A 82 -4.72 10.68 3.52
N ILE A 83 -4.75 9.48 2.94
CA ILE A 83 -4.34 9.25 1.55
C ILE A 83 -5.36 9.87 0.59
N ILE A 84 -6.65 9.65 0.84
CA ILE A 84 -7.76 10.21 0.05
C ILE A 84 -7.68 11.73 -0.02
N ALA A 85 -7.45 12.40 1.12
CA ALA A 85 -7.35 13.86 1.21
C ALA A 85 -6.12 14.44 0.48
N ASN A 86 -5.11 13.61 0.22
CA ASN A 86 -3.82 14.02 -0.33
C ASN A 86 -3.49 13.38 -1.69
N GLN A 87 -4.47 12.82 -2.40
CA GLN A 87 -4.28 12.14 -3.70
C GLN A 87 -3.50 12.98 -4.72
N ILE A 88 -3.72 14.30 -4.74
CA ILE A 88 -3.01 15.23 -5.66
C ILE A 88 -1.48 15.20 -5.52
N LEU A 89 -0.96 14.69 -4.40
CA LEU A 89 0.47 14.58 -4.17
C LEU A 89 1.16 13.55 -5.07
N VAL A 90 0.44 12.65 -5.74
CA VAL A 90 1.05 11.74 -6.74
C VAL A 90 1.68 12.51 -7.89
N GLU A 91 1.17 13.70 -8.21
CA GLU A 91 1.72 14.59 -9.23
C GLU A 91 2.83 15.52 -8.69
N SER A 92 3.19 15.39 -7.41
CA SER A 92 4.13 16.28 -6.71
C SER A 92 5.53 15.66 -6.56
N THR A 93 6.46 16.44 -6.01
CA THR A 93 7.83 15.96 -5.73
C THR A 93 7.92 15.15 -4.44
N TYR A 94 8.90 14.25 -4.33
CA TYR A 94 9.15 13.52 -3.07
C TYR A 94 9.35 14.44 -1.85
N ALA A 95 9.87 15.66 -2.06
CA ALA A 95 10.04 16.64 -1.01
C ALA A 95 8.70 17.21 -0.51
N GLU A 96 7.73 17.39 -1.41
CA GLU A 96 6.37 17.81 -1.07
C GLU A 96 5.61 16.69 -0.36
N ILE A 97 5.70 15.47 -0.86
CA ILE A 97 5.10 14.29 -0.20
C ILE A 97 5.68 14.13 1.22
N ALA A 98 7.01 14.15 1.36
CA ALA A 98 7.68 14.05 2.66
C ALA A 98 7.32 15.19 3.61
N LYS A 99 7.08 16.40 3.09
CA LYS A 99 6.64 17.54 3.90
C LYS A 99 5.22 17.32 4.42
N THR A 100 4.31 16.83 3.59
CA THR A 100 2.93 16.53 4.00
C THR A 100 2.86 15.33 4.93
N ALA A 101 3.71 14.32 4.75
CA ALA A 101 3.82 13.17 5.65
C ALA A 101 4.00 13.59 7.12
N LYS A 102 4.70 14.70 7.37
CA LYS A 102 4.93 15.25 8.73
C LYS A 102 3.68 15.82 9.39
N THR A 103 2.63 16.09 8.61
CA THR A 103 1.36 16.61 9.13
C THR A 103 0.34 15.52 9.38
N ILE A 104 0.61 14.29 8.94
CA ILE A 104 -0.26 13.13 9.16
C ILE A 104 -0.27 12.79 10.64
N ASN A 105 -1.46 12.45 11.15
CA ASN A 105 -1.64 12.09 12.54
C ASN A 105 -0.83 10.81 12.87
N PRO A 106 0.06 10.80 13.87
CA PRO A 106 0.79 9.59 14.28
C PRO A 106 -0.09 8.42 14.75
N SER A 107 -1.38 8.67 15.01
CA SER A 107 -2.38 7.63 15.32
C SER A 107 -3.18 7.16 14.10
N SER A 108 -2.90 7.68 12.90
CA SER A 108 -3.47 7.20 11.65
C SER A 108 -2.86 5.84 11.29
N GLU A 109 -3.68 4.89 10.87
CA GLU A 109 -3.23 3.55 10.45
C GLU A 109 -2.26 3.62 9.26
N VAL A 110 -2.45 4.61 8.38
CA VAL A 110 -1.56 4.83 7.23
C VAL A 110 -0.32 5.68 7.56
N TYR A 111 -0.12 6.13 8.81
CA TYR A 111 0.95 7.08 9.18
C TYR A 111 2.34 6.65 8.71
N GLU A 112 2.72 5.39 9.00
CA GLU A 112 4.03 4.84 8.64
C GLU A 112 4.15 4.53 7.14
N LEU A 113 3.02 4.34 6.45
CA LEU A 113 2.97 3.95 5.03
C LEU A 113 2.81 5.15 4.09
N PHE A 114 2.22 6.25 4.56
CA PHE A 114 1.78 7.39 3.75
C PHE A 114 2.84 7.86 2.77
N TYR A 115 4.07 8.04 3.25
CA TYR A 115 5.16 8.54 2.42
C TYR A 115 5.56 7.54 1.33
N ALA A 116 5.66 6.25 1.66
CA ALA A 116 6.04 5.21 0.72
C ALA A 116 4.94 4.94 -0.32
N VAL A 117 3.67 4.90 0.11
CA VAL A 117 2.52 4.62 -0.77
C VAL A 117 2.34 5.73 -1.80
N LEU A 118 2.26 7.00 -1.38
CA LEU A 118 2.12 8.10 -2.34
C LEU A 118 3.35 8.25 -3.25
N SER A 119 4.55 7.97 -2.74
CA SER A 119 5.76 8.00 -3.57
C SER A 119 5.81 6.85 -4.59
N PHE A 120 5.20 5.71 -4.27
CA PHE A 120 4.99 4.61 -5.22
C PHE A 120 4.03 4.99 -6.33
N PHE A 121 2.85 5.51 -6.00
CA PHE A 121 1.90 5.93 -7.03
C PHE A 121 2.38 7.14 -7.85
N SER A 122 3.27 7.96 -7.29
CA SER A 122 3.96 9.03 -8.05
C SER A 122 4.98 8.49 -9.07
N GLU A 123 5.67 7.41 -8.72
CA GLU A 123 6.67 6.77 -9.57
C GLU A 123 6.73 5.27 -9.25
N ILE A 124 5.99 4.47 -10.02
CA ILE A 124 5.84 3.02 -9.84
C ILE A 124 7.11 2.26 -10.26
N ASN A 125 7.97 2.87 -11.07
CA ASN A 125 9.20 2.27 -11.57
C ASN A 125 10.42 3.20 -11.37
N PRO A 126 10.77 3.50 -10.11
CA PRO A 126 11.83 4.46 -9.82
C PRO A 126 13.18 3.93 -10.30
N LYS A 127 13.94 4.81 -10.95
CA LYS A 127 15.36 4.61 -11.24
C LYS A 127 16.19 4.91 -9.98
N ASP A 128 17.44 4.47 -9.96
CA ASP A 128 18.37 4.70 -8.84
C ASP A 128 18.43 6.16 -8.38
N ALA A 129 18.41 7.11 -9.32
CA ALA A 129 18.43 8.54 -9.00
C ALA A 129 17.15 9.00 -8.27
N GLN A 130 15.98 8.49 -8.69
CA GLN A 130 14.69 8.81 -8.06
C GLN A 130 14.60 8.15 -6.68
N PHE A 131 15.08 6.92 -6.55
CA PHE A 131 15.18 6.25 -5.26
C PHE A 131 16.09 7.01 -4.28
N GLN A 132 17.24 7.51 -4.74
CA GLN A 132 18.13 8.34 -3.94
C GLN A 132 17.49 9.69 -3.56
N GLU A 133 16.69 10.27 -4.44
CA GLU A 133 15.94 11.49 -4.17
C GLU A 133 14.89 11.25 -3.08
N TYR A 134 14.11 10.17 -3.18
CA TYR A 134 13.18 9.71 -2.15
C TYR A 134 13.88 9.55 -0.78
N GLU A 135 14.96 8.77 -0.72
CA GLU A 135 15.70 8.54 0.52
C GLU A 135 16.30 9.83 1.11
N ALA A 136 16.64 10.81 0.26
CA ALA A 136 17.16 12.09 0.71
C ALA A 136 16.11 12.97 1.44
N GLN A 137 14.83 12.82 1.12
CA GLN A 137 13.74 13.59 1.74
C GLN A 137 13.13 12.93 2.99
N SER A 138 13.36 11.62 3.16
CA SER A 138 12.87 10.84 4.29
C SER A 138 13.40 11.31 5.66
N GLU A 139 12.51 11.32 6.66
CA GLU A 139 12.89 11.51 8.07
C GLU A 139 13.42 10.23 8.73
N ASN A 140 12.92 9.06 8.30
CA ASN A 140 13.36 7.74 8.76
C ASN A 140 13.90 6.89 7.61
N LYS A 141 15.08 7.27 7.11
CA LYS A 141 15.66 6.74 5.87
C LYS A 141 15.64 5.22 5.78
N ALA A 142 16.08 4.53 6.83
CA ALA A 142 16.19 3.08 6.80
C ALA A 142 14.83 2.40 6.65
N PHE A 143 13.82 2.90 7.36
CA PHE A 143 12.47 2.35 7.33
C PHE A 143 11.77 2.68 6.01
N ASP A 144 11.74 3.96 5.64
CA ASP A 144 11.07 4.44 4.43
C ASP A 144 11.68 3.82 3.17
N ALA A 145 13.02 3.76 3.09
CA ALA A 145 13.71 3.09 1.99
C ALA A 145 13.35 1.60 1.91
N THR A 146 13.20 0.93 3.04
CA THR A 146 12.82 -0.48 3.08
C THR A 146 11.38 -0.67 2.59
N LEU A 147 10.43 0.13 3.06
CA LEU A 147 9.04 0.06 2.60
C LEU A 147 8.93 0.32 1.10
N TYR A 148 9.54 1.40 0.63
CA TYR A 148 9.49 1.76 -0.79
C TYR A 148 10.16 0.70 -1.68
N GLN A 149 11.25 0.09 -1.22
CA GLN A 149 11.87 -1.04 -1.91
C GLN A 149 10.96 -2.27 -1.93
N ILE A 150 10.35 -2.65 -0.81
CA ILE A 150 9.50 -3.84 -0.78
C ILE A 150 8.33 -3.66 -1.74
N ILE A 151 7.64 -2.51 -1.72
CA ILE A 151 6.52 -2.22 -2.62
C ILE A 151 6.96 -2.27 -4.09
N THR A 152 8.03 -1.54 -4.45
CA THR A 152 8.50 -1.47 -5.84
C THR A 152 9.07 -2.79 -6.35
N GLN A 153 9.69 -3.61 -5.49
CA GLN A 153 10.19 -4.93 -5.87
C GLN A 153 9.05 -5.95 -5.98
N PHE A 154 8.04 -5.86 -5.12
CA PHE A 154 6.85 -6.70 -5.22
C PHE A 154 6.13 -6.45 -6.55
N TYR A 155 5.94 -5.19 -6.93
CA TYR A 155 5.34 -4.85 -8.23
C TYR A 155 6.15 -5.38 -9.44
N LYS A 156 7.49 -5.35 -9.36
CA LYS A 156 8.37 -5.80 -10.45
C LYS A 156 8.48 -7.32 -10.60
N GLY A 157 8.35 -8.07 -9.50
CA GLY A 157 8.55 -9.51 -9.43
C GLY A 157 7.31 -10.27 -9.85
#